data_AF-T1A2S9-F1
#
_entry.id   AF-T1A2S9-F1
#
_cell.length_a   1.000
_cell.length_b   1.000
_cell.length_c   1.000
_cell.angle_alpha   90.00
_cell.angle_beta   90.00
_cell.angle_gamma   90.00
#
_symmetry.space_group_name_H-M   'P 1'
#
loop_
_entity.id
_entity.type
_entity.pdbx_description
1 polymer ?
#
loop_
_entity_poly.entity_id
_entity_poly.type
_entity_poly.pdbx_seq_one_letter_code
_entity_poly.pdbx_strand_id
1 'polypeptide(L)'
;HLEIRRPMNPDDPSGPTLLESMDETVTASGRRTLAFWLANPLADVAAIADRQDAVAALVERGTGVEEVRATLRGLADLARIASRVAGRRVRPPELGALRAGLHALETTRAALGSGPASDRLRQLAEALAPPAALIGLLDAALPEELPARDDAGGLFRPGHAPDVDMARGAERAAMDDLARLEATEQASTGIKSLKVAYNQVFGYYLEVHPPPPRPSRPPHFRRRQTVAQAERFT
;
A
#
# COMPACT_ATOMS: atom_id res chain seq x y z
N HIS A 1 30.32 5.58 -28.12
CA HIS A 1 31.32 6.65 -27.95
C HIS A 1 31.09 7.49 -26.71
N LEU A 2 29.93 8.14 -26.50
CA LEU A 2 29.73 9.04 -25.34
C LEU A 2 29.31 8.36 -24.01
N GLU A 3 29.13 7.04 -24.01
CA GLU A 3 28.86 6.24 -22.79
C GLU A 3 27.78 6.82 -21.84
N ILE A 4 26.73 7.40 -22.41
CA ILE A 4 25.72 8.17 -21.65
C ILE A 4 25.00 7.27 -20.61
N ARG A 5 24.63 6.05 -21.02
CA ARG A 5 23.86 5.10 -20.18
C ARG A 5 24.45 3.70 -20.13
N ARG A 6 25.44 3.41 -20.98
CA ARG A 6 26.07 2.09 -21.08
C ARG A 6 27.55 2.30 -21.36
N PRO A 7 28.43 1.58 -20.66
CA PRO A 7 29.85 1.60 -20.95
C PRO A 7 30.11 1.00 -22.34
N MET A 8 31.21 1.41 -22.96
CA MET A 8 31.59 0.91 -24.29
C MET A 8 32.42 -0.38 -24.21
N ASN A 9 33.08 -0.63 -23.06
CA ASN A 9 33.90 -1.81 -22.86
C ASN A 9 33.01 -3.05 -22.63
N PRO A 10 32.98 -4.04 -23.54
CA PRO A 10 32.19 -5.26 -23.36
C PRO A 10 32.71 -6.15 -22.23
N ASP A 11 33.99 -6.02 -21.86
CA ASP A 11 34.61 -6.77 -20.75
C ASP A 11 34.36 -6.10 -19.39
N ASP A 12 33.87 -4.86 -19.39
CA ASP A 12 33.42 -4.14 -18.19
C ASP A 12 32.02 -3.52 -18.41
N PRO A 13 30.97 -4.35 -18.42
CA PRO A 13 29.59 -3.90 -18.59
C PRO A 13 29.08 -3.04 -17.41
N SER A 14 29.86 -2.93 -16.34
CA SER A 14 29.62 -2.10 -15.14
C SER A 14 30.47 -0.84 -15.08
N GLY A 15 31.23 -0.53 -16.14
CA GLY A 15 32.08 0.65 -16.20
C GLY A 15 31.29 1.97 -16.04
N PRO A 16 31.94 3.03 -15.52
CA PRO A 16 31.28 4.27 -15.17
C PRO A 16 30.71 4.99 -16.39
N THR A 17 29.44 5.38 -16.30
CA THR A 17 28.74 6.15 -17.34
C THR A 17 28.56 7.61 -16.94
N LEU A 18 28.23 8.48 -17.90
CA LEU A 18 27.87 9.87 -17.60
C LEU A 18 26.69 9.95 -16.61
N LEU A 19 25.68 9.10 -16.80
CA LEU A 19 24.54 9.04 -15.89
C LEU A 19 24.97 8.64 -14.47
N GLU A 20 25.82 7.63 -14.31
CA GLU A 20 26.31 7.22 -12.98
C GLU A 20 27.14 8.29 -12.29
N SER A 21 27.86 9.09 -13.08
CA SER A 21 28.68 10.19 -12.55
C SER A 21 27.85 11.41 -12.14
N MET A 22 26.68 11.63 -12.76
CA MET A 22 25.84 12.81 -12.54
C MET A 22 24.60 12.56 -11.67
N ASP A 23 24.18 11.30 -11.51
CA ASP A 23 22.92 10.99 -10.87
C ASP A 23 22.99 11.07 -9.34
N GLU A 24 22.66 12.24 -8.81
CA GLU A 24 22.39 12.47 -7.39
C GLU A 24 20.89 12.55 -7.06
N THR A 25 20.04 12.01 -7.94
CA THR A 25 18.58 12.07 -7.73
C THR A 25 18.14 11.18 -6.57
N VAL A 26 17.11 11.61 -5.84
CA VAL A 26 16.59 10.89 -4.65
C VAL A 26 15.34 10.06 -4.94
N THR A 27 14.86 10.05 -6.19
CA THR A 27 13.68 9.31 -6.62
C THR A 27 13.95 8.53 -7.92
N ALA A 28 13.31 7.38 -8.07
CA ALA A 28 13.42 6.57 -9.29
C ALA A 28 12.90 7.30 -10.54
N SER A 29 11.85 8.12 -10.39
CA SER A 29 11.33 8.98 -11.47
C SER A 29 12.32 10.08 -11.84
N GLY A 30 12.99 10.70 -10.86
CA GLY A 30 14.06 11.66 -11.06
C GLY A 30 15.20 11.08 -11.89
N ARG A 31 15.73 9.91 -11.50
CA ARG A 31 16.79 9.20 -12.25
C ARG A 31 16.39 8.95 -13.71
N ARG A 32 15.16 8.48 -13.94
CA ARG A 32 14.66 8.23 -15.31
C ARG A 32 14.55 9.51 -16.13
N THR A 33 14.09 10.61 -15.52
CA THR A 33 14.02 11.93 -16.17
C THR A 33 15.41 12.45 -16.52
N LEU A 34 16.38 12.38 -15.60
CA LEU A 34 17.77 12.77 -15.85
C LEU A 34 18.38 11.96 -16.99
N ALA A 35 18.22 10.64 -16.94
CA ALA A 35 18.68 9.74 -18.00
C ALA A 35 18.05 10.12 -19.35
N PHE A 36 16.76 10.49 -19.37
CA PHE A 36 16.07 10.94 -20.59
C PHE A 36 16.65 12.25 -21.12
N TRP A 37 16.88 13.25 -20.27
CA TRP A 37 17.48 14.53 -20.68
C TRP A 37 18.90 14.39 -21.21
N LEU A 38 19.74 13.56 -20.57
CA LEU A 38 21.11 13.32 -21.06
C LEU A 38 21.12 12.69 -22.45
N ALA A 39 20.14 11.84 -22.76
CA ALA A 39 20.00 11.21 -24.08
C ALA A 39 19.30 12.10 -25.12
N ASN A 40 18.58 13.14 -24.68
CA ASN A 40 17.75 14.00 -25.52
C ASN A 40 17.99 15.48 -25.14
N PRO A 41 19.17 16.04 -25.47
CA PRO A 41 19.48 17.43 -25.18
C PRO A 41 18.49 18.36 -25.89
N LEU A 42 18.16 19.46 -25.23
CA LEU A 42 17.31 20.50 -25.80
C LEU A 42 18.05 21.27 -26.89
N ALA A 43 17.31 21.73 -27.90
CA ALA A 43 17.79 22.66 -28.91
C ALA A 43 17.22 24.08 -28.71
N ASP A 44 16.17 24.22 -27.89
CA ASP A 44 15.54 25.50 -27.58
C ASP A 44 16.33 26.24 -26.49
N VAL A 45 16.89 27.38 -26.86
CA VAL A 45 17.70 28.24 -25.99
C VAL A 45 16.90 28.75 -24.79
N ALA A 46 15.62 29.09 -24.97
CA ALA A 46 14.79 29.59 -23.87
C ALA A 46 14.54 28.48 -22.84
N ALA A 47 14.22 27.27 -23.30
CA ALA A 47 14.04 26.12 -22.42
C ALA A 47 15.33 25.68 -21.70
N ILE A 48 16.50 25.91 -22.32
CA ILE A 48 17.80 25.70 -21.68
C ILE A 48 18.02 26.74 -20.57
N ALA A 49 17.80 28.01 -20.86
CA ALA A 49 17.93 29.11 -19.90
C ALA A 49 17.00 28.90 -18.69
N ASP A 50 15.73 28.55 -18.92
CA ASP A 50 14.75 28.24 -17.86
C ASP A 50 15.24 27.14 -16.90
N ARG A 51 15.93 26.11 -17.43
CA ARG A 51 16.53 25.05 -16.60
C ARG A 51 17.75 25.55 -15.83
N GLN A 52 18.60 26.35 -16.47
CA GLN A 52 19.79 26.93 -15.83
C GLN A 52 19.40 27.87 -14.70
N ASP A 53 18.39 28.71 -14.88
CA ASP A 53 17.87 29.61 -13.85
C ASP A 53 17.29 28.84 -12.66
N ALA A 54 16.56 27.74 -12.92
CA ALA A 54 16.08 26.86 -11.86
C ALA A 54 17.23 26.22 -11.07
N VAL A 55 18.28 25.74 -11.76
CA VAL A 55 19.46 25.18 -11.10
C VAL A 55 20.19 26.25 -10.29
N ALA A 56 20.40 27.44 -10.85
CA ALA A 56 21.05 28.56 -10.16
C ALA A 56 20.30 28.95 -8.88
N ALA A 57 18.97 29.06 -8.94
CA ALA A 57 18.14 29.34 -7.76
C ALA A 57 18.24 28.24 -6.69
N LEU A 58 18.31 26.95 -7.09
CA LEU A 58 18.52 25.83 -6.16
C LEU A 58 19.93 25.82 -5.56
N VAL A 59 20.94 26.27 -6.30
CA VAL A 59 22.31 26.41 -5.79
C VAL A 59 22.40 27.58 -4.81
N GLU A 60 21.76 28.71 -5.11
CA GLU A 60 21.73 29.90 -4.24
C GLU A 60 21.03 29.62 -2.90
N ARG A 61 20.05 28.71 -2.89
CA ARG A 61 19.42 28.20 -1.66
C ARG A 61 20.40 27.50 -0.70
N GLY A 62 21.57 27.07 -1.17
CA GLY A 62 22.58 26.40 -0.36
C GLY A 62 22.03 25.16 0.34
N THR A 63 22.19 25.06 1.66
CA THR A 63 21.72 23.91 2.46
C THR A 63 20.20 23.72 2.42
N GLY A 64 19.41 24.74 2.06
CA GLY A 64 17.96 24.62 1.91
C GLY A 64 17.52 23.66 0.79
N VAL A 65 18.41 23.32 -0.15
CA VAL A 65 18.12 22.28 -1.15
C VAL A 65 17.95 20.89 -0.51
N GLU A 66 18.62 20.64 0.62
CA GLU A 66 18.52 19.35 1.31
C GLU A 66 17.17 19.15 1.98
N GLU A 67 16.49 20.22 2.41
CA GLU A 67 15.12 20.15 2.90
C GLU A 67 14.18 19.66 1.79
N VAL A 68 14.29 20.23 0.59
CA VAL A 68 13.52 19.78 -0.58
C VAL A 68 13.85 18.32 -0.90
N ARG A 69 15.13 17.94 -0.95
CA ARG A 69 15.56 16.56 -1.20
C ARG A 69 15.05 15.60 -0.14
N ALA A 70 15.01 15.99 1.13
CA ALA A 70 14.49 15.17 2.21
C ALA A 70 13.00 14.87 2.04
N THR A 71 12.19 15.85 1.63
CA THR A 71 10.75 15.61 1.36
C THR A 71 10.51 14.63 0.19
N LEU A 72 11.45 14.58 -0.76
CA LEU A 72 11.36 13.70 -1.92
C LEU A 72 11.94 12.30 -1.67
N ARG A 73 12.81 12.13 -0.67
CA ARG A 73 13.44 10.84 -0.36
C ARG A 73 12.38 9.84 0.10
N GLY A 74 12.52 8.60 -0.38
CA GLY A 74 11.61 7.51 0.00
C GLY A 74 10.21 7.62 -0.62
N LEU A 75 9.95 8.65 -1.44
CA LEU A 75 8.72 8.72 -2.22
C LEU A 75 8.61 7.51 -3.13
N ALA A 76 7.45 6.86 -3.07
CA ALA A 76 7.11 5.84 -4.03
C ALA A 76 7.00 6.43 -5.44
N ASP A 77 7.11 5.56 -6.43
CA ASP A 77 6.97 5.93 -7.83
C ASP A 77 5.50 6.25 -8.18
N LEU A 78 5.07 7.48 -7.90
CA LEU A 78 3.68 7.92 -8.04
C LEU A 78 3.16 7.79 -9.48
N ALA A 79 4.01 8.03 -10.48
CA ALA A 79 3.64 7.84 -11.89
C ALA A 79 3.29 6.39 -12.20
N ARG A 80 4.06 5.45 -11.63
CA ARG A 80 3.78 4.01 -11.76
C ARG A 80 2.52 3.61 -11.00
N ILE A 81 2.31 4.15 -9.80
CA ILE A 81 1.08 3.89 -9.03
C ILE A 81 -0.14 4.43 -9.79
N ALA A 82 -0.09 5.66 -10.30
CA ALA A 82 -1.15 6.27 -11.10
C ALA A 82 -1.51 5.40 -12.33
N SER A 83 -0.50 4.88 -13.03
CA SER A 83 -0.71 3.94 -14.15
C SER A 83 -1.44 2.67 -13.71
N ARG A 84 -1.11 2.13 -12.52
CA ARG A 84 -1.78 0.93 -11.97
C ARG A 84 -3.20 1.23 -11.49
N VAL A 85 -3.47 2.42 -10.96
CA VAL A 85 -4.80 2.89 -10.60
C VAL A 85 -5.67 2.98 -11.85
N ALA A 86 -5.17 3.63 -12.91
CA ALA A 86 -5.87 3.71 -14.20
C ALA A 86 -6.19 2.33 -14.78
N GLY A 87 -5.25 1.37 -14.61
CA GLY A 87 -5.43 -0.03 -15.02
C GLY A 87 -6.26 -0.90 -14.06
N ARG A 88 -6.81 -0.36 -12.96
CA ARG A 88 -7.54 -1.11 -11.90
C ARG A 88 -6.75 -2.31 -11.34
N ARG A 89 -5.43 -2.18 -11.23
CA ARG A 89 -4.51 -3.22 -10.73
C ARG A 89 -3.68 -2.74 -9.54
N VAL A 90 -4.08 -1.65 -8.90
CA VAL A 90 -3.41 -1.12 -7.72
C VAL A 90 -3.65 -2.05 -6.53
N ARG A 91 -2.61 -2.32 -5.72
CA ARG A 91 -2.74 -3.09 -4.49
C ARG A 91 -2.89 -2.17 -3.29
N PRO A 92 -3.45 -2.63 -2.16
CA PRO A 92 -3.63 -1.77 -1.00
C PRO A 92 -2.35 -1.07 -0.51
N PRO A 93 -1.17 -1.70 -0.40
CA PRO A 93 0.04 -0.99 0.03
C PRO A 93 0.44 0.16 -0.90
N GLU A 94 0.07 0.07 -2.19
CA GLU A 94 0.34 1.14 -3.17
C GLU A 94 -0.62 2.32 -3.01
N LEU A 95 -1.84 2.08 -2.51
CA LEU A 95 -2.76 3.16 -2.13
C LEU A 95 -2.24 3.93 -0.91
N GLY A 96 -1.64 3.23 0.07
CA GLY A 96 -0.96 3.85 1.20
C GLY A 96 0.25 4.68 0.74
N ALA A 97 1.06 4.12 -0.15
CA ALA A 97 2.19 4.83 -0.75
C ALA A 97 1.76 6.05 -1.59
N LEU A 98 0.61 5.97 -2.27
CA LEU A 98 0.01 7.12 -2.97
C LEU A 98 -0.40 8.20 -1.97
N ARG A 99 -1.12 7.85 -0.90
CA ARG A 99 -1.54 8.77 0.17
C ARG A 99 -0.34 9.51 0.77
N ALA A 100 0.66 8.75 1.22
CA ALA A 100 1.90 9.31 1.77
C ALA A 100 2.63 10.20 0.75
N GLY A 101 2.66 9.79 -0.52
CA GLY A 101 3.25 10.57 -1.59
C GLY A 101 2.58 11.91 -1.81
N LEU A 102 1.24 11.95 -1.83
CA LEU A 102 0.49 13.20 -2.01
C LEU A 102 0.73 14.19 -0.85
N HIS A 103 0.76 13.72 0.40
CA HIS A 103 1.13 14.55 1.56
C HIS A 103 2.57 15.10 1.45
N ALA A 104 3.51 14.26 1.00
CA ALA A 104 4.88 14.69 0.76
C ALA A 104 4.97 15.74 -0.36
N LEU A 105 4.14 15.68 -1.41
CA LEU A 105 4.09 16.72 -2.45
C LEU A 105 3.66 18.08 -1.88
N GLU A 106 2.70 18.13 -0.95
CA GLU A 106 2.34 19.39 -0.27
C GLU A 106 3.53 19.97 0.51
N THR A 107 4.28 19.09 1.18
CA THR A 107 5.47 19.49 1.94
C THR A 107 6.59 19.97 1.02
N THR A 108 6.85 19.26 -0.09
CA THR A 108 7.82 19.67 -1.12
C THR A 108 7.43 21.01 -1.72
N ARG A 109 6.14 21.23 -2.00
CA ARG A 109 5.63 22.51 -2.52
C ARG A 109 5.92 23.66 -1.56
N ALA A 110 5.68 23.46 -0.26
CA ALA A 110 5.98 24.47 0.76
C ALA A 110 7.49 24.77 0.83
N ALA A 111 8.34 23.75 0.83
CA ALA A 111 9.79 23.91 0.86
C ALA A 111 10.35 24.61 -0.41
N LEU A 112 9.74 24.37 -1.57
CA LEU A 112 10.08 25.08 -2.81
C LEU A 112 9.60 26.54 -2.82
N GLY A 113 8.60 26.89 -1.99
CA GLY A 113 8.10 28.27 -1.87
C GLY A 113 8.96 29.17 -0.97
N SER A 114 9.77 28.61 -0.07
CA SER A 114 10.44 29.35 1.02
C SER A 114 11.84 29.94 0.69
N GLY A 115 12.15 30.28 -0.57
CA GLY A 115 13.49 30.79 -0.92
C GLY A 115 13.60 31.33 -2.34
N PRO A 116 14.83 31.60 -2.83
CA PRO A 116 15.06 32.00 -4.23
C PRO A 116 14.31 31.07 -5.19
N ALA A 117 13.58 31.67 -6.12
CA ALA A 117 12.72 30.94 -7.04
C ALA A 117 12.77 31.58 -8.43
N SER A 118 13.19 30.80 -9.42
CA SER A 118 12.99 31.13 -10.82
C SER A 118 11.52 30.94 -11.21
N ASP A 119 11.10 31.49 -12.37
CA ASP A 119 9.77 31.22 -12.94
C ASP A 119 9.50 29.72 -13.07
N ARG A 120 10.51 28.96 -13.50
CA ARG A 120 10.41 27.52 -13.65
C ARG A 120 10.14 26.80 -12.33
N LEU A 121 10.81 27.19 -11.24
CA LEU A 121 10.57 26.59 -9.91
C LEU A 121 9.17 26.94 -9.38
N ARG A 122 8.69 28.16 -9.60
CA ARG A 122 7.31 28.55 -9.24
C ARG A 122 6.27 27.72 -9.99
N GLN A 123 6.44 27.55 -11.30
CA GLN A 123 5.57 26.69 -12.11
C GLN A 123 5.58 25.24 -11.62
N LEU A 124 6.75 24.70 -11.27
CA LEU A 124 6.87 23.35 -10.73
C LEU A 124 6.20 23.22 -9.35
N ALA A 125 6.37 24.20 -8.46
CA ALA A 125 5.70 24.21 -7.16
C ALA A 125 4.17 24.21 -7.31
N GLU A 126 3.63 25.03 -8.20
CA GLU A 126 2.19 25.03 -8.49
C GLU A 126 1.71 23.69 -9.09
N ALA A 127 2.49 23.11 -10.01
CA ALA A 127 2.18 21.79 -10.59
C ALA A 127 2.26 20.63 -9.57
N LEU A 128 2.96 20.81 -8.45
CA LEU A 128 3.04 19.84 -7.36
C LEU A 128 1.82 19.87 -6.43
N ALA A 129 0.88 20.81 -6.61
CA ALA A 129 -0.32 20.89 -5.78
C ALA A 129 -1.22 19.64 -5.99
N PRO A 130 -1.31 18.72 -5.02
CA PRO A 130 -2.17 17.56 -5.15
C PRO A 130 -3.64 17.98 -5.02
N PRO A 131 -4.58 17.25 -5.63
CA PRO A 131 -6.00 17.52 -5.44
C PRO A 131 -6.40 17.27 -3.98
N ALA A 132 -6.76 18.32 -3.25
CA ALA A 132 -7.14 18.22 -1.82
C ALA A 132 -8.28 17.22 -1.59
N ALA A 133 -9.23 17.12 -2.52
CA ALA A 133 -10.31 16.14 -2.46
C ALA A 133 -9.81 14.69 -2.53
N LEU A 134 -8.72 14.42 -3.26
CA LEU A 134 -8.13 13.09 -3.33
C LEU A 134 -7.41 12.72 -2.03
N ILE A 135 -6.65 13.65 -1.45
CA ILE A 135 -6.00 13.45 -0.15
C ILE A 135 -7.08 13.15 0.90
N GLY A 136 -8.09 14.02 1.01
CA GLY A 136 -9.20 13.84 1.95
C GLY A 136 -9.94 12.51 1.76
N LEU A 137 -10.13 12.07 0.50
CA LEU A 137 -10.73 10.76 0.21
C LEU A 137 -9.85 9.61 0.73
N LEU A 138 -8.55 9.60 0.42
CA LEU A 138 -7.64 8.54 0.85
C LEU A 138 -7.46 8.51 2.37
N ASP A 139 -7.39 9.69 2.99
CA ASP A 139 -7.31 9.83 4.45
C ASP A 139 -8.59 9.32 5.10
N ALA A 140 -9.78 9.67 4.60
CA ALA A 140 -11.04 9.19 5.17
C ALA A 140 -11.28 7.69 4.92
N ALA A 141 -10.83 7.16 3.78
CA ALA A 141 -11.11 5.79 3.35
C ALA A 141 -10.18 4.75 3.96
N LEU A 142 -8.88 5.02 3.99
CA LEU A 142 -7.86 4.00 4.21
C LEU A 142 -7.37 4.00 5.66
N PRO A 143 -7.27 2.83 6.34
CA PRO A 143 -6.63 2.75 7.65
C PRO A 143 -5.13 3.12 7.57
N GLU A 144 -4.47 3.19 8.72
CA GLU A 144 -3.02 3.42 8.75
C GLU A 144 -2.27 2.20 8.22
N GLU A 145 -2.59 1.03 8.77
CA GLU A 145 -2.05 -0.24 8.31
C GLU A 145 -2.97 -0.85 7.25
N LEU A 146 -2.46 -0.93 6.02
CA LEU A 146 -3.18 -1.51 4.89
C LEU A 146 -2.87 -3.00 4.76
N PRO A 147 -3.88 -3.84 4.42
CA PRO A 147 -3.67 -5.25 4.22
C PRO A 147 -2.74 -5.50 3.02
N ALA A 148 -2.05 -6.65 2.97
CA ALA A 148 -1.20 -6.98 1.83
C ALA A 148 -1.99 -7.18 0.52
N ARG A 149 -3.26 -7.59 0.65
CA ARG A 149 -4.17 -7.94 -0.43
C ARG A 149 -5.55 -7.33 -0.17
N ASP A 150 -6.30 -7.11 -1.22
CA ASP A 150 -7.67 -6.59 -1.18
C ASP A 150 -8.67 -7.58 -0.57
N ASP A 151 -8.42 -8.89 -0.74
CA ASP A 151 -9.22 -9.99 -0.21
C ASP A 151 -9.01 -10.29 1.29
N ALA A 152 -7.98 -9.72 1.93
CA ALA A 152 -7.65 -9.99 3.33
C ALA A 152 -8.56 -9.26 4.34
N GLY A 153 -9.49 -8.44 3.87
CA GLY A 153 -10.31 -7.58 4.72
C GLY A 153 -9.53 -6.38 5.27
N GLY A 154 -10.22 -5.50 6.02
CA GLY A 154 -9.58 -4.33 6.64
C GLY A 154 -9.14 -3.21 5.69
N LEU A 155 -9.44 -3.27 4.39
CA LEU A 155 -9.01 -2.24 3.42
C LEU A 155 -9.56 -0.84 3.69
N PHE A 156 -10.80 -0.75 4.14
CA PHE A 156 -11.49 0.51 4.41
C PHE A 156 -11.75 0.68 5.90
N ARG A 157 -11.64 1.93 6.38
CA ARG A 157 -12.02 2.35 7.72
C ARG A 157 -13.51 2.08 7.97
N PRO A 158 -13.90 1.78 9.22
CA PRO A 158 -15.31 1.75 9.60
C PRO A 158 -16.00 3.08 9.27
N GLY A 159 -17.21 3.00 8.74
CA GLY A 159 -18.03 4.14 8.33
C GLY A 159 -17.79 4.62 6.90
N HIS A 160 -16.74 4.13 6.22
CA HIS A 160 -16.48 4.56 4.83
C HIS A 160 -17.42 3.89 3.82
N ALA A 161 -17.80 2.64 4.07
CA ALA A 161 -18.63 1.85 3.16
C ALA A 161 -19.73 1.13 3.97
N PRO A 162 -20.93 1.75 4.12
CA PRO A 162 -21.99 1.23 4.98
C PRO A 162 -22.37 -0.22 4.71
N ASP A 163 -22.43 -0.62 3.43
CA ASP A 163 -22.77 -1.98 3.04
C ASP A 163 -21.71 -3.00 3.50
N VAL A 164 -20.43 -2.61 3.44
CA VAL A 164 -19.30 -3.42 3.92
C VAL A 164 -19.31 -3.50 5.44
N ASP A 165 -19.61 -2.39 6.12
CA ASP A 165 -19.68 -2.35 7.57
C ASP A 165 -20.84 -3.18 8.12
N MET A 166 -21.99 -3.16 7.43
CA MET A 166 -23.13 -4.03 7.73
C MET A 166 -22.76 -5.50 7.58
N ALA A 167 -22.11 -5.88 6.48
CA ALA A 167 -21.66 -7.26 6.26
C ALA A 167 -20.67 -7.72 7.33
N ARG A 168 -19.69 -6.89 7.70
CA ARG A 168 -18.73 -7.15 8.79
C ARG A 168 -19.43 -7.24 10.15
N GLY A 169 -20.47 -6.44 10.38
CA GLY A 169 -21.29 -6.50 11.59
C GLY A 169 -22.02 -7.84 11.72
N ALA A 170 -22.65 -8.29 10.64
CA ALA A 170 -23.33 -9.58 10.59
C ALA A 170 -22.37 -10.75 10.80
N GLU A 171 -21.18 -10.71 10.20
CA GLU A 171 -20.14 -11.72 10.40
C GLU A 171 -19.71 -11.82 11.87
N ARG A 172 -19.41 -10.68 12.52
CA ARG A 172 -19.05 -10.65 13.94
C ARG A 172 -20.16 -11.20 14.84
N ALA A 173 -21.41 -10.79 14.60
CA ALA A 173 -22.55 -11.30 15.34
C ALA A 173 -22.70 -12.82 15.18
N ALA A 174 -22.53 -13.36 13.97
CA ALA A 174 -22.55 -14.79 13.74
C ALA A 174 -21.41 -15.53 14.46
N MET A 175 -20.20 -14.96 14.52
CA MET A 175 -19.08 -15.55 15.28
C MET A 175 -19.37 -15.55 16.80
N ASP A 176 -19.93 -14.47 17.32
CA ASP A 176 -20.34 -14.38 18.72
C ASP A 176 -21.44 -15.40 19.05
N ASP A 177 -22.39 -15.61 18.14
CA ASP A 177 -23.44 -16.61 18.29
C ASP A 177 -22.87 -18.04 18.33
N LEU A 178 -21.90 -18.35 17.48
CA LEU A 178 -21.21 -19.65 17.48
C LEU A 178 -20.40 -19.87 18.77
N ALA A 179 -19.73 -18.83 19.27
CA ALA A 179 -19.00 -18.90 20.53
C ALA A 179 -19.95 -19.12 21.72
N ARG A 180 -21.11 -18.47 21.72
CA ARG A 180 -22.14 -18.70 22.75
C ARG A 180 -22.75 -20.10 22.64
N LEU A 181 -22.95 -20.61 21.43
CA LEU A 181 -23.41 -21.99 21.20
C LEU A 181 -22.41 -22.99 21.77
N GLU A 182 -21.11 -22.83 21.47
CA GLU A 182 -20.05 -23.68 22.01
C GLU A 182 -20.07 -23.70 23.54
N ALA A 183 -20.06 -22.53 24.18
CA ALA A 183 -20.07 -22.42 25.63
C ALA A 183 -21.32 -23.03 26.27
N THR A 184 -22.49 -22.80 25.65
CA THR A 184 -23.77 -23.34 26.13
C THR A 184 -23.80 -24.86 26.04
N GLU A 185 -23.34 -25.43 24.92
CA GLU A 185 -23.27 -26.88 24.73
C GLU A 185 -22.22 -27.54 25.65
N GLN A 186 -21.05 -26.92 25.84
CA GLN A 186 -20.06 -27.40 26.82
C GLN A 186 -20.65 -27.44 28.24
N ALA A 187 -21.39 -26.39 28.64
CA ALA A 187 -22.00 -26.30 29.96
C ALA A 187 -23.15 -27.28 30.17
N SER A 188 -24.03 -27.44 29.18
CA SER A 188 -25.21 -28.30 29.28
C SER A 188 -24.87 -29.79 29.21
N THR A 189 -23.87 -30.16 28.40
CA THR A 189 -23.47 -31.57 28.18
C THR A 189 -22.34 -32.02 29.09
N GLY A 190 -21.58 -31.09 29.68
CA GLY A 190 -20.37 -31.37 30.45
C GLY A 190 -19.15 -31.74 29.58
N ILE A 191 -19.28 -31.72 28.25
CA ILE A 191 -18.22 -32.10 27.31
C ILE A 191 -17.30 -30.89 27.07
N LYS A 192 -16.28 -30.73 27.90
CA LYS A 192 -15.32 -29.61 27.81
C LYS A 192 -14.50 -29.56 26.52
N SER A 193 -14.39 -30.68 25.80
CA SER A 193 -13.65 -30.77 24.55
C SER A 193 -14.47 -30.47 23.30
N LEU A 194 -15.76 -30.16 23.47
CA LEU A 194 -16.64 -29.77 22.38
C LEU A 194 -16.17 -28.46 21.77
N LYS A 195 -16.02 -28.42 20.45
CA LYS A 195 -15.70 -27.20 19.71
C LYS A 195 -16.65 -27.01 18.54
N VAL A 196 -17.07 -25.77 18.28
CA VAL A 196 -17.75 -25.40 17.05
C VAL A 196 -16.68 -25.11 16.00
N ALA A 197 -16.66 -25.90 14.93
CA ALA A 197 -15.66 -25.78 13.86
C ALA A 197 -16.33 -25.68 12.48
N TYR A 198 -15.58 -25.22 11.48
CA TYR A 198 -16.03 -25.07 10.11
C TYR A 198 -15.09 -25.80 9.15
N ASN A 199 -15.67 -26.40 8.10
CA ASN A 199 -14.93 -26.76 6.91
C ASN A 199 -15.76 -26.51 5.65
N GLN A 200 -15.10 -26.42 4.50
CA GLN A 200 -15.74 -26.07 3.23
C GLN A 200 -16.73 -27.13 2.72
N VAL A 201 -16.62 -28.40 3.15
CA VAL A 201 -17.44 -29.51 2.62
C VAL A 201 -18.75 -29.65 3.41
N PHE A 202 -18.72 -29.47 4.72
CA PHE A 202 -19.83 -29.76 5.64
C PHE A 202 -20.38 -28.52 6.33
N GLY A 203 -19.74 -27.36 6.17
CA GLY A 203 -20.09 -26.14 6.89
C GLY A 203 -19.70 -26.22 8.37
N TYR A 204 -20.51 -25.60 9.24
CA TYR A 204 -20.32 -25.64 10.69
C TYR A 204 -20.72 -27.01 11.28
N TYR A 205 -19.96 -27.47 12.27
CA TYR A 205 -20.20 -28.72 13.00
C TYR A 205 -19.66 -28.64 14.43
N LEU A 206 -20.18 -29.50 15.30
CA LEU A 206 -19.67 -29.74 16.65
C LEU A 206 -18.62 -30.84 16.59
N GLU A 207 -17.39 -30.60 17.04
CA GLU A 207 -16.31 -31.59 17.11
C GLU A 207 -16.02 -31.94 18.57
N VAL A 208 -15.92 -33.24 18.89
CA VAL A 208 -15.68 -33.71 20.26
C VAL A 208 -14.49 -34.68 20.32
N HIS A 209 -13.58 -34.44 21.27
CA HIS A 209 -12.33 -35.19 21.45
C HIS A 209 -12.05 -35.59 22.92
N PRO A 210 -11.82 -36.87 23.27
CA PRO A 210 -12.30 -38.05 22.54
C PRO A 210 -13.84 -38.10 22.54
N PRO A 211 -14.47 -38.78 21.57
CA PRO A 211 -15.92 -38.84 21.49
C PRO A 211 -16.51 -39.62 22.69
N PRO A 212 -17.57 -39.13 23.34
CA PRO A 212 -18.21 -39.85 24.42
C PRO A 212 -18.84 -41.16 23.93
N PRO A 213 -18.96 -42.18 24.81
CA PRO A 213 -19.68 -43.41 24.55
C PRO A 213 -21.09 -43.14 23.99
N ARG A 214 -21.59 -43.96 23.07
CA ARG A 214 -22.92 -43.79 22.46
C ARG A 214 -24.06 -43.53 23.46
N PRO A 215 -24.15 -44.22 24.61
CA PRO A 215 -25.24 -44.00 25.56
C PRO A 215 -25.18 -42.65 26.29
N SER A 216 -23.99 -42.03 26.38
CA SER A 216 -23.77 -40.76 27.09
C SER A 216 -23.76 -39.56 26.14
N ARG A 217 -24.18 -39.73 24.88
CA ARG A 217 -24.26 -38.64 23.91
C ARG A 217 -25.56 -37.85 24.11
N PRO A 218 -25.52 -36.52 23.95
CA PRO A 218 -26.74 -35.73 23.93
C PRO A 218 -27.69 -36.19 22.81
N PRO A 219 -29.01 -36.28 23.06
CA PRO A 219 -29.96 -36.84 22.10
C PRO A 219 -30.13 -35.99 20.83
N HIS A 220 -29.81 -34.69 20.90
CA HIS A 220 -29.87 -33.79 19.74
C HIS A 220 -28.66 -33.92 18.80
N PHE A 221 -27.57 -34.57 19.22
CA PHE A 221 -26.37 -34.69 18.39
C PHE A 221 -26.58 -35.65 17.22
N ARG A 222 -26.56 -35.12 16.00
CA ARG A 222 -26.64 -35.94 14.78
C ARG A 222 -25.26 -36.13 14.19
N ARG A 223 -24.74 -37.38 14.23
CA ARG A 223 -23.41 -37.71 13.71
C ARG A 223 -23.29 -37.35 12.23
N ARG A 224 -22.28 -36.57 11.88
CA ARG A 224 -21.90 -36.22 10.50
C ARG A 224 -20.68 -36.97 9.99
N GLN A 225 -19.60 -37.05 10.77
CA GLN A 225 -18.33 -37.65 10.33
C GLN A 225 -17.57 -38.22 11.52
N THR A 226 -16.81 -39.28 11.30
CA THR A 226 -15.85 -39.83 12.28
C THR A 226 -14.44 -39.63 11.73
N VAL A 227 -13.54 -39.13 12.57
CA VAL A 227 -12.10 -38.96 12.28
C VAL A 227 -11.28 -39.70 13.35
N ALA A 228 -9.98 -39.87 13.12
CA ALA A 228 -9.12 -40.77 13.91
C ALA A 228 -9.21 -40.58 15.43
N GLN A 229 -9.46 -39.36 15.91
CA GLN A 229 -9.56 -39.05 17.35
C GLN A 229 -10.78 -38.22 17.74
N ALA A 230 -11.73 -38.01 16.81
CA ALA A 230 -12.92 -37.18 17.03
C ALA A 230 -14.16 -37.73 16.36
N GLU A 231 -15.30 -37.23 16.80
CA GLU A 231 -16.55 -37.35 16.09
C GLU A 231 -17.18 -35.98 15.89
N ARG A 232 -17.76 -35.76 14.71
CA ARG A 232 -18.38 -34.51 14.29
C ARG A 232 -19.89 -34.66 14.25
N PHE A 233 -20.60 -33.65 14.72
CA PHE A 233 -22.06 -33.63 14.86
C PHE A 233 -22.67 -32.35 14.27
N THR A 234 -23.99 -32.36 14.08
CA THR A 234 -24.84 -31.18 13.82
C THR A 234 -25.93 -31.14 14.87
#